data_AF-A0A2E0S5I2-F1
#
_entry.id   AF-A0A2E0S5I2-F1
#
_cell.length_a   1.000
_cell.length_b   1.000
_cell.length_c   1.000
_cell.angle_alpha   90.00
_cell.angle_beta   90.00
_cell.angle_gamma   90.00
#
_symmetry.space_group_name_H-M   'P 1'
#
loop_
_entity.id
_entity.type
_entity.pdbx_description
1 polymer ?
#
loop_
_entity_poly.entity_id
_entity_poly.type
_entity_poly.pdbx_seq_one_letter_code
_entity_poly.pdbx_strand_id
1 'polypeptide(L)'
;MNDETEEAKIVEVEEDVTIDESQPAIVDVTGNETEATGEPVSQGLSEEELDKRRDKTQKRINKLVAQRKESEEREAAALQFAQQQKAEADALRGQLSNLNTGYSAEASSRIDSQESQAKAAFKEAYEAGEVDKMADAQQVMAKIAIEKERLRLFKQNQERTTKAQEAQQNYQEQPGAQQQPQQQEYTPPPQPDVKATEWAEREENSWFGQDRAMTATAFTIHQQLVQEEGFDPQSDEYYSEIDKRIRTEFPHKFEGKTTRTQTVAPVSQGKTSQKSKKSVKLTPAQISVAKKLGVPLDAYAREVAKIDARNS
;
A
#
# COMPACT_ATOMS: atom_id res chain seq x y z
N MET A 1 4.90 62.96 -11.23
CA MET A 1 6.00 62.78 -10.27
C MET A 1 5.48 61.88 -9.16
N ASN A 2 5.99 60.69 -8.89
CA ASN A 2 7.16 59.97 -9.38
C ASN A 2 6.77 58.51 -9.60
N ASP A 3 7.26 57.98 -10.71
CA ASP A 3 7.50 56.57 -10.98
C ASP A 3 8.60 56.06 -10.05
N GLU A 4 8.45 54.87 -9.49
CA GLU A 4 9.58 54.04 -9.04
C GLU A 4 9.13 52.57 -8.97
N THR A 5 9.12 51.94 -10.14
CA THR A 5 9.16 50.50 -10.32
C THR A 5 10.58 50.00 -10.01
N GLU A 6 10.77 49.30 -8.88
CA GLU A 6 11.96 48.49 -8.67
C GLU A 6 11.83 47.17 -9.46
N GLU A 7 12.57 47.10 -10.57
CA GLU A 7 12.78 45.89 -11.35
C GLU A 7 13.63 44.88 -10.55
N ALA A 8 13.01 43.80 -10.07
CA ALA A 8 13.73 42.65 -9.53
C ALA A 8 14.38 41.86 -10.68
N LYS A 9 15.70 42.08 -10.83
CA LYS A 9 16.61 41.37 -11.72
C LYS A 9 16.57 39.86 -11.45
N ILE A 10 16.16 39.11 -12.47
CA ILE A 10 16.17 37.65 -12.50
C ILE A 10 17.64 37.21 -12.61
N VAL A 11 18.15 36.53 -11.58
CA VAL A 11 19.43 35.80 -11.66
C VAL A 11 19.08 34.32 -11.74
N GLU A 12 19.29 33.79 -12.93
CA GLU A 12 19.24 32.36 -13.24
C GLU A 12 20.48 31.70 -12.63
N VAL A 13 20.27 30.82 -11.66
CA VAL A 13 21.27 29.84 -11.23
C VAL A 13 20.65 28.47 -11.50
N GLU A 14 21.05 27.87 -12.61
CA GLU A 14 20.91 26.44 -12.81
C GLU A 14 21.84 25.74 -11.81
N GLU A 15 21.26 25.02 -10.84
CA GLU A 15 21.96 23.93 -10.17
C GLU A 15 21.13 22.65 -10.37
N ASP A 16 21.58 21.87 -11.35
CA ASP A 16 21.13 20.51 -11.59
C ASP A 16 21.57 19.65 -10.40
N VAL A 17 20.61 19.21 -9.58
CA VAL A 17 20.85 18.18 -8.57
C VAL A 17 20.29 16.87 -9.09
N THR A 18 21.18 16.10 -9.69
CA THR A 18 20.99 14.71 -10.06
C THR A 18 20.96 13.87 -8.77
N ILE A 19 19.83 13.21 -8.48
CA ILE A 19 19.71 12.30 -7.33
C ILE A 19 20.21 10.91 -7.77
N ASP A 20 21.40 10.54 -7.33
CA ASP A 20 21.91 9.16 -7.39
C ASP A 20 21.34 8.37 -6.21
N GLU A 21 20.44 7.44 -6.50
CA GLU A 21 19.71 6.60 -5.55
C GLU A 21 20.50 5.33 -5.20
N SER A 22 21.79 5.48 -4.91
CA SER A 22 22.66 4.36 -4.54
C SER A 22 23.79 4.80 -3.58
N GLN A 23 23.50 4.94 -2.28
CA GLN A 23 24.43 4.66 -1.17
C GLN A 23 23.77 4.78 0.22
N PRO A 24 24.23 4.00 1.22
CA PRO A 24 23.63 3.92 2.54
C PRO A 24 23.85 5.21 3.35
N ALA A 25 22.92 5.47 4.29
CA ALA A 25 22.92 6.61 5.19
C ALA A 25 24.29 6.81 5.89
N ILE A 26 25.05 7.78 5.39
CA ILE A 26 26.23 8.31 6.08
C ILE A 26 25.75 9.22 7.21
N VAL A 27 26.16 8.85 8.41
CA VAL A 27 26.01 9.62 9.63
C VAL A 27 26.90 10.85 9.49
N ASP A 28 26.32 12.05 9.45
CA ASP A 28 27.05 13.31 9.43
C ASP A 28 27.79 13.48 10.78
N VAL A 29 29.08 13.14 10.77
CA VAL A 29 30.07 13.54 11.78
C VAL A 29 30.94 14.61 11.14
N THR A 30 30.36 15.78 10.85
CA THR A 30 31.17 16.96 10.54
C THR A 30 31.57 17.64 11.84
N GLY A 31 32.80 17.34 12.27
CA GLY A 31 33.42 17.88 13.47
C GLY A 31 34.94 17.84 13.39
N ASN A 32 35.48 18.57 12.41
CA ASN A 32 36.86 19.05 12.29
C ASN A 32 37.93 18.01 11.91
N GLU A 33 38.16 17.88 10.60
CA GLU A 33 39.50 17.60 10.09
C GLU A 33 40.48 18.62 10.69
N THR A 34 41.46 18.13 11.44
CA THR A 34 42.70 18.85 11.69
C THR A 34 43.80 17.82 11.48
N GLU A 35 44.49 17.99 10.35
CA GLU A 35 45.84 17.53 10.03
C GLU A 35 46.37 16.33 10.83
N ALA A 36 46.41 15.18 10.16
CA ALA A 36 47.38 14.14 10.47
C ALA A 36 48.77 14.60 9.99
N THR A 37 49.40 15.52 10.72
CA THR A 37 50.84 15.74 10.66
C THR A 37 51.47 14.81 11.68
N GLY A 38 52.20 13.81 11.20
CA GLY A 38 53.04 12.98 12.05
C GLY A 38 54.20 13.82 12.59
N GLU A 39 54.10 14.26 13.84
CA GLU A 39 55.23 14.75 14.62
C GLU A 39 55.65 13.72 15.67
N PRO A 40 56.97 13.54 15.89
CA PRO A 40 57.49 12.56 16.83
C PRO A 40 57.20 13.00 18.27
N VAL A 41 56.80 12.04 19.09
CA VAL A 41 56.69 12.20 20.54
C VAL A 41 58.06 12.55 21.12
N SER A 42 58.26 13.78 21.57
CA SER A 42 59.09 14.14 22.75
C SER A 42 59.17 15.66 22.94
N GLN A 43 58.22 16.21 23.68
CA GLN A 43 58.43 17.31 24.64
C GLN A 43 57.16 17.41 25.50
N GLY A 44 57.32 17.44 26.82
CA GLY A 44 56.23 17.33 27.78
C GLY A 44 55.13 18.36 27.51
N LEU A 45 53.92 17.87 27.21
CA LEU A 45 52.72 18.70 27.24
C LEU A 45 52.67 19.40 28.60
N SER A 46 52.45 20.70 28.61
CA SER A 46 52.24 21.44 29.85
C SER A 46 51.05 20.80 30.59
N GLU A 47 51.12 20.71 31.93
CA GLU A 47 50.04 20.22 32.79
C GLU A 47 48.68 20.84 32.39
N GLU A 48 48.73 22.11 31.96
CA GLU A 48 47.59 22.92 31.55
C GLU A 48 46.93 22.47 30.22
N GLU A 49 47.68 21.84 29.31
CA GLU A 49 47.13 21.26 28.07
C GLU A 49 46.52 19.86 28.30
N LEU A 50 47.12 19.10 29.24
CA LEU A 50 46.59 17.81 29.68
C LEU A 50 45.26 17.98 30.41
N ASP A 51 45.13 18.99 31.27
CA ASP A 51 43.87 19.30 31.94
C ASP A 51 42.78 19.77 30.97
N LYS A 52 43.11 20.59 29.97
CA LYS A 52 42.15 20.98 28.90
C LYS A 52 41.65 19.76 28.10
N ARG A 53 42.52 18.77 27.83
CA ARG A 53 42.11 17.50 27.19
C ARG A 53 41.23 16.65 28.10
N ARG A 54 41.54 16.57 29.40
CA ARG A 54 40.73 15.85 30.40
C ARG A 54 39.33 16.48 30.48
N ASP A 55 39.23 17.80 30.54
CA ASP A 55 37.96 18.53 30.57
C ASP A 55 37.13 18.33 29.30
N LYS A 56 37.75 18.39 28.12
CA LYS A 56 37.07 18.12 26.84
C LYS A 56 36.55 16.69 26.78
N THR A 57 37.32 15.73 27.29
CA THR A 57 36.94 14.31 27.36
C THR A 57 35.78 14.10 28.33
N GLN A 58 35.84 14.70 29.53
CA GLN A 58 34.77 14.61 30.52
C GLN A 58 33.45 15.21 30.01
N LYS A 59 33.51 16.37 29.34
CA LYS A 59 32.34 16.99 28.69
C LYS A 59 31.74 16.08 27.62
N ARG A 60 32.57 15.41 26.81
CA ARG A 60 32.10 14.44 25.80
C ARG A 60 31.46 13.22 26.45
N ILE A 61 32.07 12.67 27.51
CA ILE A 61 31.50 11.55 28.27
C ILE A 61 30.14 11.94 28.84
N ASN A 62 30.05 13.09 29.50
CA ASN A 62 28.79 13.60 30.06
C ASN A 62 27.72 13.78 28.97
N LYS A 63 28.09 14.31 27.80
CA LYS A 63 27.18 14.43 26.64
C LYS A 63 26.70 13.07 26.13
N LEU A 64 27.61 12.10 26.00
CA LEU A 64 27.25 10.75 25.55
C LEU A 64 26.37 10.02 26.58
N VAL A 65 26.62 10.21 27.87
CA VAL A 65 25.78 9.65 28.95
C VAL A 65 24.38 10.28 28.93
N ALA A 66 24.28 11.60 28.78
CA ALA A 66 23.00 12.30 28.65
C ALA A 66 22.23 11.81 27.40
N GLN A 67 22.91 11.70 26.25
CA GLN A 67 22.31 11.20 25.01
C GLN A 67 21.85 9.74 25.13
N ARG A 68 22.63 8.88 25.81
CA ARG A 68 22.22 7.50 26.08
C ARG A 68 20.95 7.47 26.93
N LYS A 69 20.91 8.23 28.02
CA LYS A 69 19.76 8.29 28.92
C LYS A 69 18.50 8.79 28.19
N GLU A 70 18.62 9.84 27.39
CA GLU A 70 17.50 10.35 26.58
C GLU A 70 17.03 9.30 25.56
N SER A 71 17.97 8.59 24.92
CA SER A 71 17.64 7.50 23.99
C SER A 71 16.90 6.36 24.68
N GLU A 72 17.33 5.97 25.88
CA GLU A 72 16.71 4.92 26.69
C GLU A 72 15.30 5.33 27.15
N GLU A 73 15.13 6.57 27.62
CA GLU A 73 13.83 7.13 27.98
C GLU A 73 12.88 7.16 26.78
N ARG A 74 13.40 7.54 25.61
CA ARG A 74 12.63 7.56 24.36
C ARG A 74 12.24 6.16 23.89
N GLU A 75 13.14 5.20 23.98
CA GLU A 75 12.87 3.80 23.65
C GLU A 75 11.82 3.21 24.59
N ALA A 76 11.96 3.41 25.90
CA ALA A 76 10.98 2.99 26.90
C ALA A 76 9.59 3.59 26.63
N ALA A 77 9.53 4.89 26.32
CA ALA A 77 8.27 5.56 25.97
C ALA A 77 7.67 4.99 24.67
N ALA A 78 8.49 4.69 23.66
CA ALA A 78 8.04 4.09 22.41
C ALA A 78 7.49 2.67 22.61
N LEU A 79 8.16 1.86 23.43
CA LEU A 79 7.70 0.51 23.77
C LEU A 79 6.39 0.53 24.55
N GLN A 80 6.25 1.43 25.53
CA GLN A 80 5.00 1.61 26.27
C GLN A 80 3.85 2.02 25.34
N PHE A 81 4.10 2.98 24.44
CA PHE A 81 3.11 3.38 23.44
C PHE A 81 2.74 2.22 22.52
N ALA A 82 3.71 1.46 22.02
CA ALA A 82 3.45 0.31 21.16
C ALA A 82 2.65 -0.79 21.87
N GLN A 83 2.95 -1.05 23.15
CA GLN A 83 2.18 -1.98 23.99
C GLN A 83 0.75 -1.49 24.20
N GLN A 84 0.56 -0.20 24.49
CA GLN A 84 -0.76 0.40 24.65
C GLN A 84 -1.58 0.31 23.35
N GLN A 85 -0.99 0.67 22.21
CA GLN A 85 -1.63 0.56 20.90
C GLN A 85 -1.99 -0.89 20.55
N LYS A 86 -1.12 -1.86 20.88
CA LYS A 86 -1.42 -3.28 20.68
C LYS A 86 -2.61 -3.71 21.55
N ALA A 87 -2.61 -3.36 22.83
CA ALA A 87 -3.69 -3.68 23.75
C ALA A 87 -5.03 -3.07 23.30
N GLU A 88 -5.02 -1.83 22.81
CA GLU A 88 -6.21 -1.18 22.25
C GLU A 88 -6.71 -1.88 20.98
N ALA A 89 -5.80 -2.21 20.05
CA ALA A 89 -6.16 -2.93 18.83
C ALA A 89 -6.76 -4.31 19.15
N ASP A 90 -6.19 -5.03 20.11
CA ASP A 90 -6.70 -6.35 20.52
C ASP A 90 -8.05 -6.23 21.25
N ALA A 91 -8.25 -5.19 22.07
CA ALA A 91 -9.54 -4.91 22.70
C ALA A 91 -10.63 -4.58 21.66
N LEU A 92 -10.32 -3.74 20.66
CA LEU A 92 -11.23 -3.40 19.57
C LEU A 92 -11.58 -4.62 18.71
N ARG A 93 -10.58 -5.47 18.40
CA ARG A 93 -10.81 -6.74 17.70
C ARG A 93 -11.74 -7.67 18.48
N GLY A 94 -11.53 -7.78 19.80
CA GLY A 94 -12.40 -8.57 20.67
C GLY A 94 -13.84 -8.05 20.68
N GLN A 95 -14.03 -6.73 20.81
CA GLN A 95 -15.36 -6.10 20.73
C GLN A 95 -16.05 -6.36 19.40
N LEU A 96 -15.32 -6.23 18.28
CA LEU A 96 -15.85 -6.48 16.95
C LEU A 96 -16.25 -7.94 16.74
N SER A 97 -15.43 -8.88 17.23
CA SER A 97 -15.74 -10.32 17.18
C SER A 97 -17.02 -10.65 17.95
N ASN A 98 -17.16 -10.11 19.16
CA ASN A 98 -18.35 -10.30 19.99
C ASN A 98 -19.60 -9.70 19.33
N LEU A 99 -19.50 -8.49 18.79
CA LEU A 99 -20.60 -7.82 18.09
C LEU A 99 -21.05 -8.63 16.87
N ASN A 100 -20.10 -9.08 16.04
CA ASN A 100 -20.40 -9.86 14.84
C ASN A 100 -21.05 -11.21 15.19
N THR A 101 -20.58 -11.88 16.24
CA THR A 101 -21.13 -13.15 16.71
C THR A 101 -22.57 -12.96 17.20
N GLY A 102 -22.81 -11.97 18.07
CA GLY A 102 -24.14 -11.64 18.58
C GLY A 102 -25.11 -11.27 17.46
N TYR A 103 -24.70 -10.38 16.55
CA TYR A 103 -25.51 -9.97 15.40
C TYR A 103 -25.88 -11.16 14.51
N SER A 104 -24.92 -12.04 14.20
CA SER A 104 -25.18 -13.21 13.35
C SER A 104 -26.11 -14.24 14.00
N ALA A 105 -26.05 -14.38 15.32
CA ALA A 105 -26.92 -15.27 16.09
C ALA A 105 -28.34 -14.73 16.17
N GLU A 106 -28.50 -13.43 16.47
CA GLU A 106 -29.79 -12.75 16.47
C GLU A 106 -30.44 -12.77 15.09
N ALA A 107 -29.68 -12.44 14.04
CA ALA A 107 -30.15 -12.49 12.66
C ALA A 107 -30.61 -13.90 12.27
N SER A 108 -29.88 -14.95 12.67
CA SER A 108 -30.28 -16.34 12.44
C SER A 108 -31.62 -16.64 13.08
N SER A 109 -31.77 -16.34 14.38
CA SER A 109 -33.00 -16.59 15.13
C SER A 109 -34.20 -15.82 14.54
N ARG A 110 -33.99 -14.56 14.16
CA ARG A 110 -35.02 -13.73 13.50
C ARG A 110 -35.46 -14.34 12.18
N ILE A 111 -34.51 -14.73 11.33
CA ILE A 111 -34.79 -15.29 10.01
C ILE A 111 -35.50 -16.64 10.14
N ASP A 112 -35.08 -17.49 11.08
CA ASP A 112 -35.73 -18.79 11.32
C ASP A 112 -37.17 -18.63 11.88
N SER A 113 -37.40 -17.62 12.72
CA SER A 113 -38.75 -17.26 13.19
C SER A 113 -39.62 -16.75 12.04
N GLN A 114 -39.09 -15.84 11.20
CA GLN A 114 -39.78 -15.32 10.03
C GLN A 114 -40.08 -16.43 9.02
N GLU A 115 -39.17 -17.38 8.82
CA GLU A 115 -39.37 -18.53 7.94
C GLU A 115 -40.51 -19.42 8.45
N SER A 116 -40.52 -19.70 9.75
CA SER A 116 -41.57 -20.51 10.39
C SER A 116 -42.94 -19.85 10.27
N GLN A 117 -43.00 -18.52 10.46
CA GLN A 117 -44.22 -17.73 10.28
C GLN A 117 -44.69 -17.72 8.81
N ALA A 118 -43.78 -17.53 7.86
CA ALA A 118 -44.12 -17.53 6.43
C ALA A 118 -44.62 -18.91 5.96
N LYS A 119 -44.01 -20.00 6.46
CA LYS A 119 -44.47 -21.37 6.20
C LYS A 119 -45.85 -21.64 6.80
N ALA A 120 -46.11 -21.15 8.02
CA ALA A 120 -47.43 -21.26 8.65
C ALA A 120 -48.49 -20.49 7.85
N ALA A 121 -48.21 -19.25 7.45
CA ALA A 121 -49.10 -18.42 6.64
C ALA A 121 -49.38 -19.05 5.26
N PHE A 122 -48.36 -19.64 4.62
CA PHE A 122 -48.55 -20.38 3.37
C PHE A 122 -49.48 -21.58 3.55
N LYS A 123 -49.28 -22.35 4.64
CA LYS A 123 -50.12 -23.51 4.94
C LYS A 123 -51.58 -23.10 5.21
N GLU A 124 -51.79 -22.05 5.99
CA GLU A 124 -53.13 -21.50 6.26
C GLU A 124 -53.82 -21.02 4.98
N ALA A 125 -53.10 -20.28 4.14
CA ALA A 125 -53.63 -19.83 2.83
C ALA A 125 -53.98 -21.02 1.93
N TYR A 126 -53.13 -22.06 1.92
CA TYR A 126 -53.35 -23.30 1.18
C TYR A 126 -54.62 -24.03 1.63
N GLU A 127 -54.81 -24.18 2.95
CA GLU A 127 -56.00 -24.82 3.53
C GLU A 127 -57.28 -23.99 3.30
N ALA A 128 -57.17 -22.66 3.29
CA ALA A 128 -58.28 -21.74 2.99
C ALA A 128 -58.59 -21.60 1.49
N GLY A 129 -57.73 -22.12 0.60
CA GLY A 129 -57.89 -21.97 -0.86
C GLY A 129 -57.62 -20.54 -1.37
N GLU A 130 -56.95 -19.70 -0.58
CA GLU A 130 -56.66 -18.31 -0.94
C GLU A 130 -55.38 -18.20 -1.77
N VAL A 131 -55.52 -18.25 -3.10
CA VAL A 131 -54.39 -18.26 -4.05
C VAL A 131 -53.50 -17.02 -3.94
N ASP A 132 -54.08 -15.83 -3.75
CA ASP A 132 -53.30 -14.59 -3.63
C ASP A 132 -52.39 -14.61 -2.39
N LYS A 133 -52.93 -15.03 -1.24
CA LYS A 133 -52.15 -15.19 0.00
C LYS A 133 -51.08 -16.26 -0.11
N MET A 134 -51.31 -17.33 -0.88
CA MET A 134 -50.28 -18.33 -1.17
C MET A 134 -49.12 -17.72 -1.96
N ALA A 135 -49.41 -16.91 -2.98
CA ALA A 135 -48.38 -16.23 -3.78
C ALA A 135 -47.58 -15.23 -2.93
N ASP A 136 -48.25 -14.45 -2.09
CA ASP A 136 -47.59 -13.52 -1.17
C ASP A 136 -46.67 -14.25 -0.18
N ALA A 137 -47.14 -15.34 0.43
CA ALA A 137 -46.33 -16.14 1.33
C ALA A 137 -45.12 -16.77 0.62
N GLN A 138 -45.26 -17.20 -0.63
CA GLN A 138 -44.13 -17.67 -1.46
C GLN A 138 -43.11 -16.57 -1.73
N GLN A 139 -43.55 -15.33 -2.03
CA GLN A 139 -42.64 -14.20 -2.19
C GLN A 139 -41.88 -13.90 -0.89
N VAL A 140 -42.54 -13.96 0.26
CA VAL A 140 -41.90 -13.77 1.56
C VAL A 140 -40.88 -14.88 1.82
N MET A 141 -41.22 -16.15 1.58
CA MET A 141 -40.28 -17.27 1.70
C MET A 141 -39.05 -17.11 0.79
N ALA A 142 -39.23 -16.61 -0.44
CA ALA A 142 -38.12 -16.34 -1.36
C ALA A 142 -37.19 -15.22 -0.83
N LYS A 143 -37.74 -14.13 -0.27
CA LYS A 143 -36.95 -13.08 0.37
C LYS A 143 -36.15 -13.61 1.56
N ILE A 144 -36.79 -14.44 2.40
CA ILE A 144 -36.16 -15.10 3.54
C ILE A 144 -35.01 -16.02 3.08
N ALA A 145 -35.18 -16.78 2.00
CA ALA A 145 -34.13 -17.62 1.45
C ALA A 145 -32.89 -16.81 1.02
N ILE A 146 -33.10 -15.65 0.40
CA ILE A 146 -32.01 -14.72 0.04
C ILE A 146 -31.31 -14.19 1.32
N GLU A 147 -32.08 -13.83 2.36
CA GLU A 147 -31.51 -13.39 3.64
C GLU A 147 -30.70 -14.51 4.32
N LYS A 148 -31.16 -15.77 4.26
CA LYS A 148 -30.41 -16.93 4.77
C LYS A 148 -29.08 -17.11 4.04
N GLU A 149 -29.06 -16.98 2.71
CA GLU A 149 -27.82 -17.11 1.94
C GLU A 149 -26.86 -15.95 2.26
N ARG A 150 -27.37 -14.72 2.38
CA ARG A 150 -26.54 -13.57 2.80
C ARG A 150 -25.92 -13.79 4.18
N LEU A 151 -26.70 -14.32 5.14
CA LEU A 151 -26.19 -14.64 6.47
C LEU A 151 -25.15 -15.77 6.42
N ARG A 152 -25.34 -16.78 5.56
CA ARG A 152 -24.38 -17.87 5.34
C ARG A 152 -23.05 -17.34 4.80
N LEU A 153 -23.10 -16.49 3.78
CA LEU A 153 -21.90 -15.85 3.21
C LEU A 153 -21.21 -14.95 4.24
N PHE A 154 -21.98 -14.19 5.03
CA PHE A 154 -21.42 -13.36 6.11
C PHE A 154 -20.66 -14.21 7.13
N LYS A 155 -21.26 -15.31 7.62
CA LYS A 155 -20.60 -16.25 8.54
C LYS A 155 -19.36 -16.88 7.93
N GLN A 156 -19.43 -17.31 6.67
CA GLN A 156 -18.28 -17.90 5.97
C GLN A 156 -17.12 -16.90 5.83
N ASN A 157 -17.41 -15.64 5.50
CA ASN A 157 -16.38 -14.59 5.42
C ASN A 157 -15.79 -14.28 6.79
N GLN A 158 -16.61 -14.28 7.85
CA GLN A 158 -16.14 -14.13 9.22
C GLN A 158 -15.16 -15.25 9.60
N GLU A 159 -15.52 -16.52 9.37
CA GLU A 159 -14.67 -17.68 9.66
C GLU A 159 -13.36 -17.67 8.86
N ARG A 160 -13.38 -17.22 7.60
CA ARG A 160 -12.16 -17.05 6.81
C ARG A 160 -11.25 -15.98 7.39
N THR A 161 -11.84 -14.87 7.84
CA THR A 161 -11.09 -13.74 8.40
C THR A 161 -10.45 -14.13 9.74
N THR A 162 -11.17 -14.84 10.61
CA THR A 162 -10.61 -15.34 11.88
C THR A 162 -9.50 -16.35 11.64
N LYS A 163 -9.69 -17.33 10.75
CA LYS A 163 -8.64 -18.30 10.41
C LYS A 163 -7.39 -17.66 9.82
N ALA A 164 -7.55 -16.63 8.96
CA ALA A 164 -6.42 -15.89 8.41
C ALA A 164 -5.65 -15.12 9.51
N GLN A 165 -6.36 -14.55 10.49
CA GLN A 165 -5.73 -13.88 11.63
C GLN A 165 -5.01 -14.86 12.55
N GLU A 166 -5.61 -16.02 12.85
CA GLU A 166 -4.98 -17.08 13.65
C GLU A 166 -3.72 -17.63 12.98
N ALA A 167 -3.76 -17.85 11.66
CA ALA A 167 -2.59 -18.28 10.89
C ALA A 167 -1.46 -17.24 10.97
N GLN A 168 -1.77 -15.93 10.85
CA GLN A 168 -0.78 -14.87 10.92
C GLN A 168 -0.17 -14.72 12.32
N GLN A 169 -0.94 -14.98 13.37
CA GLN A 169 -0.47 -14.86 14.76
C GLN A 169 0.47 -16.01 15.13
N ASN A 170 0.23 -17.23 14.62
CA ASN A 170 1.09 -18.39 14.87
C ASN A 170 2.50 -18.25 14.24
N TYR A 171 2.66 -17.40 13.22
CA TYR A 171 3.99 -17.07 12.66
C TYR A 171 4.80 -16.10 13.51
N GLN A 172 4.21 -15.42 14.51
CA GLN A 172 4.91 -14.42 15.33
C GLN A 172 5.43 -14.94 16.68
N GLU A 173 5.05 -16.16 17.12
CA GLU A 173 5.40 -16.69 18.45
C GLU A 173 6.55 -17.71 18.50
N GLN A 174 7.40 -17.81 17.46
CA GLN A 174 8.69 -18.51 17.58
C GLN A 174 9.85 -17.53 17.82
N PRO A 175 10.30 -17.32 19.07
CA PRO A 175 11.55 -16.64 19.34
C PRO A 175 12.70 -17.63 19.10
N GLY A 176 13.43 -17.46 17.99
CA GLY A 176 14.72 -18.14 17.77
C GLY A 176 14.98 -18.75 16.40
N ALA A 177 14.17 -18.51 15.38
CA ALA A 177 14.54 -18.87 14.02
C ALA A 177 15.23 -17.69 13.34
N GLN A 178 16.53 -17.83 13.04
CA GLN A 178 17.16 -17.02 12.01
C GLN A 178 16.24 -17.00 10.78
N GLN A 179 16.08 -15.82 10.18
CA GLN A 179 15.43 -15.67 8.89
C GLN A 179 16.21 -16.49 7.85
N GLN A 180 15.81 -17.74 7.66
CA GLN A 180 15.86 -18.32 6.33
C GLN A 180 14.62 -17.81 5.60
N PRO A 181 14.75 -17.32 4.36
CA PRO A 181 13.59 -16.98 3.56
C PRO A 181 12.72 -18.23 3.48
N GLN A 182 11.51 -18.15 4.05
CA GLN A 182 10.47 -19.15 3.82
C GLN A 182 10.28 -19.20 2.31
N GLN A 183 10.74 -20.31 1.72
CA GLN A 183 10.13 -20.81 0.51
C GLN A 183 8.63 -20.87 0.82
N GLN A 184 7.87 -20.00 0.15
CA GLN A 184 6.51 -20.35 -0.25
C GLN A 184 6.54 -21.84 -0.62
N GLU A 185 5.56 -22.60 -0.15
CA GLU A 185 5.19 -23.84 -0.83
C GLU A 185 4.93 -23.47 -2.29
N TYR A 186 6.02 -23.48 -3.07
CA TYR A 186 6.01 -23.81 -4.45
C TYR A 186 5.36 -25.19 -4.45
N THR A 187 4.05 -25.18 -4.67
CA THR A 187 3.52 -26.12 -5.65
C THR A 187 4.56 -26.12 -6.76
N PRO A 188 5.28 -27.24 -7.02
CA PRO A 188 6.30 -27.25 -8.06
C PRO A 188 5.64 -26.58 -9.26
N PRO A 189 6.31 -25.57 -9.87
CA PRO A 189 5.69 -24.89 -10.99
C PRO A 189 5.21 -26.01 -11.90
N PRO A 190 3.92 -26.03 -12.30
CA PRO A 190 3.46 -27.02 -13.25
C PRO A 190 4.52 -27.06 -14.33
N GLN A 191 5.06 -28.25 -14.61
CA GLN A 191 6.23 -28.40 -15.48
C GLN A 191 6.08 -27.41 -16.63
N PRO A 192 7.09 -26.55 -16.87
CA PRO A 192 6.94 -25.42 -17.76
C PRO A 192 6.32 -25.96 -19.02
N ASP A 193 5.06 -25.55 -19.25
CA ASP A 193 4.30 -26.02 -20.38
C ASP A 193 5.16 -25.70 -21.61
N VAL A 194 5.44 -26.73 -22.42
CA VAL A 194 6.36 -26.61 -23.55
C VAL A 194 5.91 -25.44 -24.43
N LYS A 195 4.59 -25.29 -24.60
CA LYS A 195 3.99 -24.18 -25.36
C LYS A 195 4.11 -22.83 -24.66
N ALA A 196 3.95 -22.77 -23.34
CA ALA A 196 4.10 -21.53 -22.57
C ALA A 196 5.54 -21.01 -22.64
N THR A 197 6.52 -21.93 -22.60
CA THR A 197 7.94 -21.61 -22.74
C THR A 197 8.23 -21.12 -24.15
N GLU A 198 7.80 -21.85 -25.17
CA GLU A 198 7.94 -21.45 -26.57
C GLU A 198 7.26 -20.10 -26.88
N TRP A 199 6.12 -19.79 -26.26
CA TRP A 199 5.44 -18.51 -26.40
C TRP A 199 6.18 -17.36 -25.72
N ALA A 200 6.70 -17.59 -24.51
CA ALA A 200 7.46 -16.59 -23.74
C ALA A 200 8.83 -16.31 -24.37
N GLU A 201 9.45 -17.30 -25.00
CA GLU A 201 10.74 -17.17 -25.70
C GLU A 201 10.63 -16.51 -27.09
N ARG A 202 9.42 -16.21 -27.58
CA ARG A 202 9.27 -15.49 -28.85
C ARG A 202 9.85 -14.07 -28.73
N GLU A 203 10.52 -13.63 -29.78
CA GLU A 203 11.08 -12.26 -29.88
C GLU A 203 10.05 -11.16 -29.59
N GLU A 204 8.81 -11.36 -30.05
CA GLU A 204 7.67 -10.45 -29.85
C GLU A 204 7.21 -10.37 -28.39
N ASN A 205 7.57 -11.37 -27.58
CA ASN A 205 7.18 -11.53 -26.18
C ASN A 205 8.37 -11.42 -25.22
N SER A 206 9.49 -10.89 -25.68
CA SER A 206 10.67 -10.58 -24.84
C SER A 206 10.38 -9.68 -23.62
N TRP A 207 9.27 -8.95 -23.65
CA TRP A 207 8.76 -8.17 -22.51
C TRP A 207 8.26 -9.05 -21.34
N PHE A 208 7.92 -10.30 -21.60
CA PHE A 208 7.39 -11.23 -20.59
C PHE A 208 8.49 -11.61 -19.61
N GLY A 209 8.28 -11.32 -18.32
CA GLY A 209 9.28 -11.48 -17.26
C GLY A 209 10.26 -10.31 -17.09
N GLN A 210 10.40 -9.43 -18.10
CA GLN A 210 11.22 -8.21 -18.00
C GLN A 210 10.38 -6.99 -17.58
N ASP A 211 9.26 -6.75 -18.24
CA ASP A 211 8.33 -5.68 -17.90
C ASP A 211 7.30 -6.21 -16.88
N ARG A 212 7.47 -5.82 -15.62
CA ARG A 212 6.59 -6.26 -14.53
C ARG A 212 5.12 -5.88 -14.76
N ALA A 213 4.84 -4.72 -15.35
CA ALA A 213 3.48 -4.27 -15.57
C ALA A 213 2.80 -5.11 -16.66
N MET A 214 3.46 -5.29 -17.80
CA MET A 214 2.93 -6.13 -18.88
C MET A 214 2.79 -7.59 -18.45
N THR A 215 3.76 -8.12 -17.69
CA THR A 215 3.72 -9.49 -17.16
C THR A 215 2.54 -9.69 -16.19
N ALA A 216 2.30 -8.75 -15.28
CA ALA A 216 1.15 -8.81 -14.37
C ALA A 216 -0.20 -8.73 -15.10
N THR A 217 -0.28 -7.89 -16.14
CA THR A 217 -1.47 -7.83 -16.99
C THR A 217 -1.68 -9.11 -17.78
N ALA A 218 -0.62 -9.76 -18.26
CA ALA A 218 -0.72 -11.06 -18.94
C ALA A 218 -1.30 -12.14 -18.02
N PHE A 219 -0.91 -12.19 -16.74
CA PHE A 219 -1.52 -13.09 -15.76
C PHE A 219 -3.00 -12.76 -15.51
N THR A 220 -3.36 -11.48 -15.53
CA THR A 220 -4.76 -11.05 -15.37
C THR A 220 -5.60 -11.48 -16.57
N ILE A 221 -5.08 -11.31 -17.79
CA ILE A 221 -5.72 -11.74 -19.03
C ILE A 221 -5.85 -13.26 -19.09
N HIS A 222 -4.81 -14.00 -18.66
CA HIS A 222 -4.88 -15.47 -18.51
C HIS A 222 -6.05 -15.86 -17.61
N GLN A 223 -6.19 -15.21 -16.45
CA GLN A 223 -7.27 -15.51 -15.51
C GLN A 223 -8.64 -15.30 -16.17
N GLN A 224 -8.83 -14.21 -16.91
CA GLN A 224 -10.07 -13.93 -17.63
C GLN A 224 -10.34 -14.98 -18.72
N LEU A 225 -9.34 -15.28 -19.56
CA LEU A 225 -9.47 -16.25 -20.65
C LEU A 225 -9.84 -17.65 -20.14
N VAL A 226 -9.21 -18.12 -19.08
CA VAL A 226 -9.41 -19.49 -18.57
C VAL A 226 -10.64 -19.59 -17.67
N GLN A 227 -10.88 -18.62 -16.79
CA GLN A 227 -11.97 -18.70 -15.81
C GLN A 227 -13.30 -18.17 -16.33
N GLU A 228 -13.30 -17.08 -17.10
CA GLU A 228 -14.53 -16.43 -17.56
C GLU A 228 -14.93 -16.92 -18.95
N GLU A 229 -13.96 -17.06 -19.85
CA GLU A 229 -14.22 -17.40 -21.26
C GLU A 229 -13.99 -18.90 -21.58
N GLY A 230 -13.35 -19.65 -20.67
CA GLY A 230 -13.19 -21.10 -20.78
C GLY A 230 -12.21 -21.56 -21.86
N PHE A 231 -11.24 -20.72 -22.24
CA PHE A 231 -10.19 -21.10 -23.19
C PHE A 231 -9.26 -22.18 -22.61
N ASP A 232 -8.83 -23.10 -23.49
CA ASP A 232 -7.85 -24.13 -23.13
C ASP A 232 -6.42 -23.53 -23.11
N PRO A 233 -5.71 -23.56 -21.96
CA PRO A 233 -4.34 -23.05 -21.83
C PRO A 233 -3.32 -23.73 -22.75
N GLN A 234 -3.63 -24.90 -23.31
CA GLN A 234 -2.77 -25.65 -24.23
C GLN A 234 -3.02 -25.32 -25.72
N SER A 235 -4.06 -24.54 -26.01
CA SER A 235 -4.45 -24.20 -27.38
C SER A 235 -3.64 -23.04 -27.96
N ASP A 236 -3.41 -23.06 -29.27
CA ASP A 236 -2.73 -21.95 -29.96
C ASP A 236 -3.62 -20.69 -30.03
N GLU A 237 -4.94 -20.88 -29.96
CA GLU A 237 -5.94 -19.80 -29.91
C GLU A 237 -5.81 -18.97 -28.62
N TYR A 238 -5.58 -19.64 -27.48
CA TYR A 238 -5.36 -18.98 -26.20
C TYR A 238 -4.16 -18.02 -26.24
N TYR A 239 -3.01 -18.46 -26.77
CA TYR A 239 -1.82 -17.61 -26.88
C TYR A 239 -2.01 -16.44 -27.85
N SER A 240 -2.75 -16.67 -28.94
CA SER A 240 -3.08 -15.61 -29.91
C SER A 240 -3.97 -14.52 -29.30
N GLU A 241 -4.93 -14.90 -28.45
CA GLU A 241 -5.81 -13.95 -27.75
C GLU A 241 -5.07 -13.19 -26.64
N ILE A 242 -4.11 -13.81 -25.95
CA ILE A 242 -3.23 -13.11 -25.01
C ILE A 242 -2.46 -12.00 -25.73
N ASP A 243 -1.78 -12.33 -26.84
CA ASP A 243 -0.96 -11.36 -27.58
C ASP A 243 -1.81 -10.18 -28.07
N LYS A 244 -3.01 -10.47 -28.60
CA LYS A 244 -3.95 -9.45 -29.07
C LYS A 244 -4.42 -8.52 -27.96
N ARG A 245 -4.75 -9.05 -26.78
CA ARG A 245 -5.21 -8.25 -25.64
C ARG A 245 -4.07 -7.44 -25.03
N ILE A 246 -2.89 -8.03 -24.90
CA ILE A 246 -1.70 -7.31 -24.44
C ILE A 246 -1.36 -6.16 -25.39
N ARG A 247 -1.45 -6.36 -26.71
CA ARG A 247 -1.26 -5.27 -27.70
C ARG A 247 -2.33 -4.18 -27.61
N THR A 248 -3.55 -4.55 -27.22
CA THR A 248 -4.67 -3.62 -27.02
C THR A 248 -4.50 -2.80 -25.74
N GLU A 249 -4.02 -3.42 -24.65
CA GLU A 249 -3.76 -2.75 -23.37
C GLU A 249 -2.49 -1.89 -23.41
N PHE A 250 -1.48 -2.32 -24.16
CA PHE A 250 -0.18 -1.64 -24.26
C PHE A 250 0.18 -1.25 -25.70
N PRO A 251 -0.66 -0.50 -26.43
CA PRO A 251 -0.39 -0.16 -27.83
C PRO A 251 0.93 0.61 -27.98
N HIS A 252 1.21 1.49 -27.01
CA HIS A 252 2.44 2.27 -26.90
C HIS A 252 3.73 1.46 -26.74
N LYS A 253 3.64 0.16 -26.42
CA LYS A 253 4.80 -0.74 -26.27
C LYS A 253 5.10 -1.53 -27.54
N PHE A 254 4.10 -1.72 -28.42
CA PHE A 254 4.22 -2.49 -29.67
C PHE A 254 4.26 -1.63 -30.92
N GLU A 255 3.89 -0.35 -30.82
CA GLU A 255 4.08 0.63 -31.89
C GLU A 255 5.56 0.98 -32.03
N GLY A 256 6.29 0.17 -32.79
CA GLY A 256 7.63 0.53 -33.24
C GLY A 256 7.58 1.81 -34.06
N LYS A 257 8.21 2.89 -33.58
CA LYS A 257 8.46 4.19 -34.24
C LYS A 257 7.61 4.40 -35.51
N THR A 258 6.29 4.47 -35.38
CA THR A 258 5.50 5.08 -36.44
C THR A 258 5.79 6.56 -36.30
N THR A 259 6.58 7.09 -37.23
CA THR A 259 6.75 8.53 -37.36
C THR A 259 5.35 9.11 -37.46
N ARG A 260 4.93 9.78 -36.39
CA ARG A 260 3.70 10.55 -36.29
C ARG A 260 3.62 11.43 -37.53
N THR A 261 2.86 11.01 -38.54
CA THR A 261 2.60 11.80 -39.73
C THR A 261 1.89 13.05 -39.25
N GLN A 262 2.56 14.20 -39.40
CA GLN A 262 2.00 15.51 -39.12
C GLN A 262 0.68 15.63 -39.87
N THR A 263 -0.42 15.53 -39.12
CA THR A 263 -1.72 15.94 -39.62
C THR A 263 -1.81 17.43 -39.37
N VAL A 264 -1.65 18.19 -40.45
CA VAL A 264 -1.84 19.64 -40.48
C VAL A 264 -3.30 19.95 -40.12
N ALA A 265 -3.46 20.88 -39.18
CA ALA A 265 -4.73 21.26 -38.57
C ALA A 265 -5.78 21.74 -39.59
N PRO A 266 -7.06 21.71 -39.18
CA PRO A 266 -7.85 22.92 -39.29
C PRO A 266 -8.29 23.46 -37.93
N VAL A 267 -8.14 24.78 -37.83
CA VAL A 267 -8.68 25.69 -36.83
C VAL A 267 -10.18 25.46 -36.62
N SER A 268 -10.60 25.24 -35.38
CA SER A 268 -11.71 26.02 -34.79
C SER A 268 -11.74 25.87 -33.27
N GLN A 269 -12.27 26.92 -32.65
CA GLN A 269 -12.19 27.26 -31.25
C GLN A 269 -12.82 26.23 -30.32
N GLY A 270 -12.08 25.88 -29.27
CA GLY A 270 -12.62 25.31 -28.04
C GLY A 270 -11.63 25.62 -26.92
N LYS A 271 -11.95 26.61 -26.08
CA LYS A 271 -11.17 26.95 -24.89
C LYS A 271 -11.17 25.75 -23.96
N THR A 272 -10.17 24.88 -24.07
CA THR A 272 -9.90 23.85 -23.08
C THR A 272 -9.24 24.56 -21.90
N SER A 273 -9.94 24.63 -20.77
CA SER A 273 -9.34 25.16 -19.55
C SER A 273 -8.16 24.25 -19.19
N GLN A 274 -6.95 24.75 -19.38
CA GLN A 274 -5.73 24.12 -18.95
C GLN A 274 -5.84 23.99 -17.41
N LYS A 275 -6.23 22.81 -16.92
CA LYS A 275 -6.22 22.49 -15.48
C LYS A 275 -4.79 22.70 -15.02
N SER A 276 -4.51 23.80 -14.33
CA SER A 276 -3.20 24.02 -13.75
C SER A 276 -2.91 22.85 -12.80
N LYS A 277 -1.75 22.21 -12.98
CA LYS A 277 -1.29 21.18 -12.05
C LYS A 277 -1.07 21.88 -10.71
N LYS A 278 -1.96 21.67 -9.74
CA LYS A 278 -1.81 22.20 -8.39
C LYS A 278 -0.68 21.44 -7.70
N SER A 279 0.54 21.96 -7.79
CA SER A 279 1.68 21.50 -7.00
C SER A 279 1.69 22.22 -5.65
N VAL A 280 1.74 21.48 -4.55
CA VAL A 280 1.75 22.02 -3.19
C VAL A 280 3.16 21.85 -2.64
N LYS A 281 3.79 22.96 -2.22
CA LYS A 281 5.13 22.93 -1.61
C LYS A 281 4.96 22.80 -0.10
N LEU A 282 5.52 21.74 0.49
CA LEU A 282 5.55 21.56 1.94
C LEU A 282 6.72 22.35 2.55
N THR A 283 6.49 22.99 3.69
CA THR A 283 7.57 23.61 4.47
C THR A 283 8.42 22.55 5.18
N PRO A 284 9.69 22.83 5.52
CA PRO A 284 10.54 21.87 6.26
C PRO A 284 9.93 21.42 7.61
N ALA A 285 9.17 22.30 8.27
CA ALA A 285 8.42 21.97 9.48
C ALA A 285 7.29 20.96 9.21
N GLN A 286 6.53 21.14 8.12
CA GLN A 286 5.49 20.22 7.67
C GLN A 286 6.04 18.84 7.29
N ILE A 287 7.19 18.80 6.61
CA ILE A 287 7.90 17.56 6.27
C ILE A 287 8.32 16.82 7.56
N SER A 288 8.81 17.55 8.57
CA SER A 288 9.22 16.97 9.86
C SER A 288 8.02 16.41 10.63
N VAL A 289 6.86 17.08 10.57
CA VAL A 289 5.60 16.60 11.16
C VAL A 289 5.10 15.34 10.45
N ALA A 290 5.11 15.31 9.12
CA ALA A 290 4.70 14.13 8.35
C ALA A 290 5.57 12.90 8.68
N LYS A 291 6.90 13.09 8.79
CA LYS A 291 7.83 12.05 9.22
C LYS A 291 7.58 11.59 10.66
N LYS A 292 7.28 12.52 11.57
CA LYS A 292 6.96 12.20 12.99
C LYS A 292 5.65 11.43 13.14
N LEU A 293 4.67 11.68 12.26
CA LEU A 293 3.37 11.00 12.22
C LEU A 293 3.39 9.71 11.39
N GLY A 294 4.50 9.39 10.71
CA GLY A 294 4.61 8.21 9.84
C GLY A 294 3.70 8.26 8.60
N VAL A 295 3.29 9.46 8.18
CA VAL A 295 2.38 9.65 7.04
C VAL A 295 3.20 9.93 5.77
N PRO A 296 2.92 9.29 4.62
CA PRO A 296 3.57 9.60 3.36
C PRO A 296 3.44 11.09 3.00
N LEU A 297 4.53 11.68 2.48
CA LEU A 297 4.58 13.11 2.17
C LEU A 297 3.48 13.55 1.19
N ASP A 298 3.11 12.69 0.23
CA ASP A 298 2.00 12.95 -0.70
C ASP A 298 0.65 13.03 0.03
N ALA A 299 0.37 12.11 0.94
CA ALA A 299 -0.88 12.11 1.70
C ALA A 299 -1.00 13.34 2.62
N TYR A 300 0.10 13.72 3.27
CA TYR A 300 0.14 14.92 4.10
C TYR A 300 -0.02 16.20 3.26
N ALA A 301 0.63 16.28 2.10
CA ALA A 301 0.49 17.41 1.17
C ALA A 301 -0.95 17.61 0.68
N ARG A 302 -1.68 16.53 0.40
CA ARG A 302 -3.10 16.60 0.01
C ARG A 302 -3.99 17.16 1.11
N GLU A 303 -3.75 16.77 2.36
CA GLU A 303 -4.57 17.24 3.48
C GLU A 303 -4.29 18.71 3.81
N VAL A 304 -3.02 19.12 3.78
CA VAL A 304 -2.64 20.54 3.93
C VAL A 304 -3.28 21.38 2.83
N ALA A 305 -3.21 20.95 1.57
CA ALA A 305 -3.82 21.66 0.45
C ALA A 305 -5.34 21.79 0.57
N LYS A 306 -6.00 20.78 1.16
CA LYS A 306 -7.44 20.78 1.41
C LYS A 306 -7.81 21.76 2.52
N ILE A 307 -6.98 21.89 3.55
CA ILE A 307 -7.16 22.87 4.64
C ILE A 307 -6.93 24.30 4.12
N ASP A 308 -5.86 24.52 3.35
CA ASP A 308 -5.54 25.83 2.78
C ASP A 308 -6.62 26.29 1.80
N ALA A 309 -7.16 25.38 0.98
CA ALA A 309 -8.27 25.66 0.06
C ALA A 309 -9.61 25.92 0.77
N ARG A 310 -9.75 25.51 2.04
CA ARG A 310 -10.93 25.78 2.88
C ARG A 310 -10.80 27.10 3.64
N ASN A 311 -9.58 27.55 3.90
CA ASN A 311 -9.27 28.79 4.61
C ASN A 311 -9.03 29.98 3.66
N SER A 312 -8.94 29.74 2.35
CA SER A 312 -8.86 30.77 1.29
C SER A 312 -10.24 31.06 0.71
#